data_AF-A0A0V1GWI0-F1
#
_entry.id   AF-A0A0V1GWI0-F1
#
_cell.length_a   1.000
_cell.length_b   1.000
_cell.length_c   1.000
_cell.angle_alpha   90.00
_cell.angle_beta   90.00
_cell.angle_gamma   90.00
#
_symmetry.space_group_name_H-M   'P 1'
#
loop_
_entity.id
_entity.type
_entity.pdbx_description
1 polymer ?
#
loop_
_entity_poly.entity_id
_entity_poly.type
_entity_poly.pdbx_seq_one_letter_code
_entity_poly.pdbx_strand_id
1 'polypeptide(L)'
;MNVLGGAIQTRHLDAWLQCKRQGKTASCVVLDRSSSRFITTGRYTSFAALRFALPARLDLLPCRARSSKRSYQSCRRCGYDRETLPHILQHCRQFSAPAYQARHDAVQGRLETVMRRRFPNLRVNRALPEIGSNKRPDLVVVDEEARSVILLDVAIVFENFTFSAVNRSKMLVRESSVWRLFGGTIKRSQ
;
A
#
# COMPACT_ATOMS: atom_id res chain seq x y z
N MET A 1 -15.21 -28.08 -4.77
CA MET A 1 -15.38 -26.95 -5.72
C MET A 1 -15.59 -27.55 -7.10
N ASN A 2 -16.68 -27.20 -7.77
CA ASN A 2 -17.08 -27.85 -9.03
C ASN A 2 -16.14 -27.42 -10.17
N VAL A 3 -15.63 -28.38 -10.96
CA VAL A 3 -14.56 -28.17 -11.97
C VAL A 3 -14.93 -27.06 -12.99
N LEU A 4 -16.21 -26.97 -13.33
CA LEU A 4 -16.77 -25.94 -14.22
C LEU A 4 -16.67 -24.52 -13.63
N GLY A 5 -16.83 -24.37 -12.32
CA GLY A 5 -16.70 -23.08 -11.64
C GLY A 5 -15.27 -22.56 -11.65
N GLY A 6 -14.28 -23.46 -11.55
CA GLY A 6 -12.87 -23.10 -11.65
C GLY A 6 -12.50 -22.60 -13.04
N ALA A 7 -12.92 -23.30 -14.10
CA ALA A 7 -12.64 -22.90 -15.48
C ALA A 7 -13.23 -21.53 -15.84
N ILE A 8 -14.46 -21.25 -15.39
CA ILE A 8 -15.11 -19.94 -15.58
C ILE A 8 -14.35 -18.83 -14.85
N GLN A 9 -13.93 -19.08 -13.60
CA GLN A 9 -13.15 -18.11 -12.82
C GLN A 9 -11.81 -17.77 -13.49
N THR A 10 -11.10 -18.77 -13.99
CA THR A 10 -9.83 -18.56 -14.72
C THR A 10 -10.04 -17.72 -15.97
N ARG A 11 -11.07 -18.03 -16.78
CA ARG A 11 -11.39 -17.25 -17.97
C ARG A 11 -11.70 -15.79 -17.65
N HIS A 12 -12.47 -15.52 -16.60
CA HIS A 12 -12.77 -14.15 -16.18
C HIS A 12 -11.53 -13.41 -15.65
N LEU A 13 -10.65 -14.11 -14.93
CA LEU A 13 -9.39 -13.56 -14.46
C LEU A 13 -8.48 -13.18 -15.64
N ASP A 14 -8.34 -14.07 -16.64
CA ASP A 14 -7.52 -13.81 -17.83
C ASP A 14 -8.04 -12.59 -18.61
N ALA A 15 -9.35 -12.51 -18.82
CA ALA A 15 -9.97 -11.36 -19.47
C ALA A 15 -9.76 -10.06 -18.66
N TRP A 16 -9.82 -10.13 -17.33
CA TRP A 16 -9.57 -8.98 -16.47
C TRP A 16 -8.10 -8.53 -16.51
N LEU A 17 -7.15 -9.46 -16.47
CA LEU A 17 -5.72 -9.17 -16.57
C LEU A 17 -5.35 -8.45 -17.88
N GLN A 18 -6.06 -8.76 -18.97
CA GLN A 18 -5.87 -8.09 -20.26
C GLN A 18 -6.38 -6.64 -20.29
N CYS A 19 -7.19 -6.21 -19.32
CA CYS A 19 -7.68 -4.83 -19.25
C CYS A 19 -6.53 -3.87 -18.89
N LYS A 20 -6.15 -2.98 -19.81
CA LYS A 20 -5.02 -2.03 -19.68
C LYS A 20 -4.94 -1.26 -18.35
N ARG A 21 -6.09 -0.94 -17.75
CA ARG A 21 -6.18 -0.19 -16.48
C ARG A 21 -6.62 -1.09 -15.34
N GLN A 22 -7.78 -1.73 -15.48
CA GLN A 22 -8.39 -2.55 -14.43
C GLN A 22 -7.57 -3.81 -14.12
N GLY A 23 -6.87 -4.38 -15.10
CA GLY A 23 -6.08 -5.60 -14.92
C GLY A 23 -4.90 -5.43 -13.96
N LYS A 24 -4.44 -4.19 -13.77
CA LYS A 24 -3.38 -3.87 -12.80
C LYS A 24 -3.83 -4.06 -11.35
N THR A 25 -5.11 -3.83 -11.09
CA THR A 25 -5.74 -4.11 -9.80
C THR A 25 -5.83 -5.62 -9.57
N ALA A 26 -6.11 -6.40 -10.61
CA ALA A 26 -6.23 -7.86 -10.51
C ALA A 26 -4.94 -8.49 -9.97
N SER A 27 -3.77 -8.03 -10.43
CA SER A 27 -2.48 -8.50 -9.90
C SER A 27 -2.26 -8.17 -8.42
N CYS A 28 -2.83 -7.08 -7.89
CA CYS A 28 -2.75 -6.74 -6.47
C CYS A 28 -3.75 -7.54 -5.62
N VAL A 29 -4.96 -7.78 -6.14
CA VAL A 29 -6.03 -8.50 -5.45
C VAL A 29 -5.68 -9.98 -5.23
N VAL A 30 -4.97 -10.59 -6.18
CA VAL A 30 -4.60 -12.02 -6.13
C VAL A 30 -3.56 -12.31 -5.04
N LEU A 31 -2.77 -11.31 -4.62
CA LEU A 31 -1.68 -11.53 -3.65
C LEU A 31 -2.17 -11.98 -2.28
N ASP A 32 -3.28 -11.42 -1.80
CA ASP A 32 -3.82 -11.77 -0.48
C ASP A 32 -5.33 -11.57 -0.41
N ARG A 33 -6.04 -12.55 0.17
CA ARG A 33 -7.51 -12.50 0.34
C ARG A 33 -7.98 -11.34 1.22
N SER A 34 -7.16 -10.88 2.16
CA SER A 34 -7.45 -9.74 3.02
C SER A 34 -7.64 -8.44 2.22
N SER A 35 -6.98 -8.32 1.06
CA SER A 35 -7.06 -7.15 0.19
C SER A 35 -8.49 -6.86 -0.29
N SER A 36 -9.35 -7.88 -0.38
CA SER A 36 -10.74 -7.77 -0.84
C SER A 36 -11.75 -8.15 0.25
N ARG A 37 -11.32 -8.21 1.52
CA ARG A 37 -12.19 -8.61 2.63
C ARG A 37 -13.34 -7.64 2.87
N PHE A 38 -13.14 -6.35 2.60
CA PHE A 38 -14.19 -5.33 2.71
C PHE A 38 -15.31 -5.53 1.68
N ILE A 39 -15.01 -6.12 0.52
CA ILE A 39 -15.99 -6.42 -0.54
C ILE A 39 -16.81 -7.66 -0.17
N THR A 40 -16.14 -8.69 0.33
CA THR A 40 -16.75 -9.99 0.61
C THR A 40 -17.52 -10.02 1.94
N THR A 41 -17.06 -9.28 2.95
CA THR A 41 -17.67 -9.31 4.29
C THR A 41 -18.53 -8.09 4.60
N GLY A 42 -18.34 -6.97 3.89
CA GLY A 42 -19.03 -5.70 4.17
C GLY A 42 -18.75 -5.09 5.55
N ARG A 43 -17.94 -5.75 6.40
CA ARG A 43 -17.68 -5.28 7.76
C ARG A 43 -16.85 -3.99 7.74
N TYR A 44 -17.19 -3.08 8.66
CA TYR A 44 -16.50 -1.80 8.87
C TYR A 44 -16.43 -0.89 7.63
N THR A 45 -17.31 -1.13 6.64
CA THR A 45 -17.33 -0.35 5.40
C THR A 45 -18.77 0.08 5.12
N SER A 46 -19.03 1.38 5.17
CA SER A 46 -20.36 1.90 4.83
C SER A 46 -20.64 1.72 3.34
N PHE A 47 -21.92 1.72 2.96
CA PHE A 47 -22.32 1.68 1.54
C PHE A 47 -21.71 2.84 0.74
N ALA A 48 -21.64 4.03 1.32
CA ALA A 48 -20.99 5.19 0.71
C ALA A 48 -19.49 4.96 0.46
N ALA A 49 -18.79 4.35 1.42
CA ALA A 49 -17.39 3.99 1.27
C ALA A 49 -17.20 2.93 0.17
N LEU A 50 -18.05 1.91 0.09
CA LEU A 50 -18.03 0.91 -1.00
C LEU A 50 -18.26 1.55 -2.38
N ARG A 51 -19.26 2.42 -2.50
CA ARG A 51 -19.62 3.11 -3.74
C ARG A 51 -18.48 3.98 -4.27
N PHE A 52 -17.62 4.49 -3.39
CA PHE A 52 -16.41 5.21 -3.78
C PHE A 52 -15.22 4.27 -4.04
N ALA A 53 -14.95 3.34 -3.11
CA ALA A 53 -13.76 2.51 -3.10
C ALA A 53 -13.70 1.57 -4.31
N LEU A 54 -14.81 0.96 -4.71
CA LEU A 54 -14.83 0.02 -5.85
C LEU A 54 -14.45 0.71 -7.18
N PRO A 55 -15.10 1.83 -7.59
CA PRO A 55 -14.64 2.59 -8.74
C PRO A 55 -13.23 3.16 -8.59
N ALA A 56 -12.80 3.55 -7.38
CA ALA A 56 -11.44 4.03 -7.16
C ALA A 56 -10.41 2.93 -7.45
N ARG A 57 -10.66 1.74 -6.92
CA ARG A 57 -9.78 0.58 -7.01
C ARG A 57 -9.63 0.08 -8.45
N LEU A 58 -10.71 0.10 -9.22
CA LEU A 58 -10.74 -0.27 -10.64
C LEU A 58 -10.27 0.85 -11.57
N ASP A 59 -9.77 1.96 -11.00
CA ASP A 59 -9.43 3.16 -11.75
C ASP A 59 -10.55 3.55 -12.71
N LEU A 60 -11.77 3.72 -12.19
CA LEU A 60 -13.01 4.11 -12.88
C LEU A 60 -13.50 5.51 -12.50
N LEU A 61 -12.96 6.12 -11.45
CA LEU A 61 -13.36 7.46 -11.02
C LEU A 61 -13.10 8.52 -12.10
N PRO A 62 -13.99 9.53 -12.25
CA PRO A 62 -13.85 10.56 -13.26
C PRO A 62 -12.61 11.44 -13.00
N CYS A 63 -11.63 11.32 -13.88
CA CYS A 63 -10.42 12.16 -13.89
C CYS A 63 -10.27 12.79 -15.28
N ARG A 64 -9.69 14.00 -15.40
CA ARG A 64 -9.58 14.67 -16.71
C ARG A 64 -8.78 13.85 -17.73
N ALA A 65 -7.69 13.21 -17.32
CA ALA A 65 -6.87 12.40 -18.23
C ALA A 65 -7.51 11.05 -18.64
N ARG A 66 -8.74 10.76 -18.19
CA ARG A 66 -9.49 9.54 -18.57
C ARG A 66 -10.13 9.66 -19.95
N SER A 67 -10.62 10.84 -20.31
CA SER A 67 -11.32 11.05 -21.57
C SER A 67 -10.36 11.62 -22.60
N SER A 68 -10.11 10.88 -23.68
CA SER A 68 -9.37 11.38 -24.84
C SER A 68 -10.11 12.51 -25.56
N LYS A 69 -11.42 12.68 -25.30
CA LYS A 69 -12.25 13.74 -25.88
C LYS A 69 -12.06 15.10 -25.21
N ARG A 70 -11.32 15.18 -24.10
CA ARG A 70 -11.08 16.45 -23.39
C ARG A 70 -9.78 17.06 -23.87
N SER A 71 -9.86 18.33 -24.30
CA SER A 71 -8.68 19.14 -24.63
C SER A 71 -7.77 19.38 -23.43
N TYR A 72 -8.34 19.53 -22.23
CA TYR A 72 -7.59 19.75 -20.99
C TYR A 72 -7.48 18.47 -20.15
N GLN A 73 -6.25 17.99 -19.97
CA GLN A 73 -5.94 16.84 -19.13
C GLN A 73 -5.31 17.21 -17.78
N SER A 74 -4.94 18.48 -17.59
CA SER A 74 -4.23 18.95 -16.39
C SER A 74 -5.08 18.88 -15.13
N CYS A 75 -4.42 18.70 -13.99
CA CYS A 75 -5.02 18.62 -12.68
C CYS A 75 -5.76 19.91 -12.32
N ARG A 76 -7.04 19.77 -11.96
CA ARG A 76 -7.92 20.87 -11.51
C ARG A 76 -7.39 21.61 -10.28
N ARG A 77 -6.51 20.97 -9.53
CA ARG A 77 -6.04 21.42 -8.22
C ARG A 77 -4.64 21.99 -8.31
N CYS A 78 -3.66 21.17 -8.71
CA CYS A 78 -2.25 21.56 -8.69
C CYS A 78 -1.64 21.86 -10.07
N GLY A 79 -2.42 21.83 -11.16
CA GLY A 79 -1.92 22.15 -12.51
C GLY A 79 -1.07 21.07 -13.19
N TYR A 80 -0.75 19.96 -12.53
CA TYR A 80 0.02 18.85 -13.12
C TYR A 80 -0.57 18.35 -14.45
N ASP A 81 0.27 18.06 -15.45
CA ASP A 81 -0.12 17.85 -16.86
C ASP A 81 -1.22 16.80 -17.07
N ARG A 82 -1.24 15.73 -16.26
CA ARG A 82 -2.21 14.65 -16.38
C ARG A 82 -2.88 14.32 -15.05
N GLU A 83 -4.13 14.74 -14.93
CA GLU A 83 -5.01 14.38 -13.84
C GLU A 83 -5.46 12.92 -13.98
N THR A 84 -4.65 12.01 -13.43
CA THR A 84 -4.96 10.58 -13.29
C THR A 84 -5.40 10.26 -11.87
N LEU A 85 -5.98 9.08 -11.65
CA LEU A 85 -6.35 8.67 -10.30
C LEU A 85 -5.13 8.46 -9.37
N PRO A 86 -4.03 7.81 -9.80
CA PRO A 86 -2.79 7.80 -9.01
C PRO A 86 -2.30 9.19 -8.65
N HIS A 87 -2.38 10.14 -9.59
CA HIS A 87 -2.03 11.53 -9.32
C HIS A 87 -2.89 12.11 -8.19
N ILE A 88 -4.21 12.05 -8.29
CA ILE A 88 -5.13 12.63 -7.30
C ILE A 88 -4.94 11.99 -5.92
N LEU A 89 -4.78 10.67 -5.86
CA LEU A 89 -4.76 9.95 -4.60
C LEU A 89 -3.38 9.93 -3.94
N GLN A 90 -2.27 10.07 -4.69
CA GLN A 90 -0.92 9.87 -4.15
C GLN A 90 0.08 11.00 -4.41
N HIS A 91 -0.09 11.79 -5.47
CA HIS A 91 0.99 12.69 -5.94
C HIS A 91 0.57 14.17 -6.07
N CYS A 92 -0.72 14.46 -6.00
CA CYS A 92 -1.23 15.83 -6.09
C CYS A 92 -0.72 16.67 -4.91
N ARG A 93 0.02 17.73 -5.21
CA ARG A 93 0.66 18.62 -4.21
C ARG A 93 -0.33 19.40 -3.36
N GLN A 94 -1.55 19.62 -3.86
CA GLN A 94 -2.59 20.29 -3.05
C GLN A 94 -3.23 19.35 -2.02
N PHE A 95 -3.17 18.04 -2.23
CA PHE A 95 -3.66 17.05 -1.26
C PHE A 95 -2.54 16.50 -0.36
N SER A 96 -1.28 16.80 -0.65
CA SER A 96 -0.15 16.03 -0.12
C SER A 96 0.14 16.20 1.36
N ALA A 97 -0.19 17.35 1.97
CA ALA A 97 0.10 17.56 3.39
C ALA A 97 -0.99 16.98 4.32
N PRO A 98 -2.26 17.45 4.28
CA PRO A 98 -3.25 16.97 5.25
C PRO A 98 -3.87 15.61 4.87
N ALA A 99 -4.21 15.39 3.59
CA ALA A 99 -5.02 14.22 3.23
C ALA A 99 -4.19 12.94 3.18
N TYR A 100 -2.94 12.99 2.72
CA TYR A 100 -2.11 11.80 2.61
C TYR A 100 -1.58 11.38 3.97
N GLN A 101 -1.10 12.35 4.76
CA GLN A 101 -0.68 12.12 6.14
C GLN A 101 -1.84 11.59 6.99
N ALA A 102 -3.03 12.18 6.92
CA ALA A 102 -4.17 11.69 7.69
C ALA A 102 -4.55 10.24 7.38
N ARG A 103 -4.45 9.81 6.11
CA ARG A 103 -4.68 8.40 5.74
C ARG A 103 -3.59 7.49 6.29
N HIS A 104 -2.34 7.94 6.23
CA HIS A 104 -1.20 7.23 6.78
C HIS A 104 -1.38 7.04 8.30
N ASP A 105 -1.60 8.14 9.02
CA ASP A 105 -1.78 8.17 10.47
C ASP A 105 -2.99 7.32 10.91
N ALA A 106 -4.08 7.33 10.14
CA ALA A 106 -5.24 6.50 10.43
C ALA A 106 -4.94 4.99 10.35
N VAL A 107 -4.08 4.56 9.41
CA VAL A 107 -3.64 3.16 9.31
C VAL A 107 -2.61 2.83 10.39
N GLN A 108 -1.63 3.71 10.59
CA GLN A 108 -0.64 3.60 11.66
C GLN A 108 -1.31 3.47 13.04
N GLY A 109 -2.29 4.32 13.37
CA GLY A 109 -2.99 4.29 14.65
C GLY A 109 -3.80 3.01 14.88
N ARG A 110 -4.35 2.41 13.82
CA ARG A 110 -5.00 1.09 13.90
C ARG A 110 -3.99 -0.01 14.18
N LEU A 111 -2.84 0.01 13.51
CA LEU A 111 -1.76 -0.93 13.75
C LEU A 111 -1.21 -0.77 15.17
N GLU A 112 -0.97 0.45 15.61
CA GLU A 112 -0.54 0.78 16.97
C GLU A 112 -1.51 0.18 18.01
N THR A 113 -2.81 0.40 17.84
CA THR A 113 -3.84 -0.11 18.76
C THR A 113 -3.79 -1.64 18.90
N VAL A 114 -3.57 -2.36 17.81
CA VAL A 114 -3.46 -3.83 17.83
C VAL A 114 -2.12 -4.27 18.40
N MET A 115 -1.02 -3.64 17.97
CA MET A 115 0.33 -4.01 18.36
C MET A 115 0.61 -3.73 19.83
N ARG A 116 0.08 -2.65 20.42
CA ARG A 116 0.25 -2.35 21.86
C ARG A 116 -0.29 -3.46 22.77
N ARG A 117 -1.30 -4.22 22.32
CA ARG A 117 -1.83 -5.37 23.08
C ARG A 117 -0.79 -6.50 23.21
N ARG A 118 0.09 -6.63 22.22
CA ARG A 118 1.13 -7.68 22.18
C ARG A 118 2.50 -7.17 22.62
N PHE A 119 2.79 -5.90 22.37
CA PHE A 119 4.06 -5.23 22.59
C PHE A 119 3.84 -3.93 23.39
N PRO A 120 3.81 -3.99 24.73
CA PRO A 120 3.61 -2.81 25.57
C PRO A 120 4.67 -1.72 25.34
N ASN A 121 5.90 -2.11 25.01
CA ASN A 121 7.04 -1.23 24.77
C ASN A 121 7.13 -0.71 23.32
N LEU A 122 6.04 -0.76 22.55
CA LEU A 122 5.98 -0.25 21.18
C LEU A 122 6.34 1.24 21.13
N ARG A 123 7.38 1.57 20.36
CA ARG A 123 7.79 2.95 20.07
C ARG A 123 7.16 3.38 18.75
N VAL A 124 6.65 4.61 18.68
CA VAL A 124 5.90 5.14 17.53
C VAL A 124 6.52 6.46 17.10
N ASN A 125 6.87 6.61 15.81
CA ASN A 125 7.49 7.83 15.26
C ASN A 125 8.70 8.34 16.06
N ARG A 126 9.48 7.44 16.65
CA ARG A 126 10.65 7.78 17.49
C ARG A 126 11.95 7.45 16.78
N ALA A 127 12.94 8.33 16.98
CA ALA A 127 14.30 8.05 16.55
C ALA A 127 14.91 6.91 17.37
N LEU A 128 15.85 6.19 16.75
CA LEU A 128 16.61 5.12 17.40
C LEU A 128 18.06 5.57 17.58
N PRO A 129 18.34 6.38 18.63
CA PRO A 129 19.69 6.89 18.88
C PRO A 129 20.68 5.76 19.16
N GLU A 130 20.21 4.62 19.67
CA GLU A 130 20.96 3.37 19.88
C GLU A 130 21.63 2.85 18.59
N ILE A 131 21.14 3.27 17.41
CA ILE A 131 21.64 2.86 16.08
C ILE A 131 22.32 4.05 15.37
N GLY A 132 22.52 5.18 16.06
CA GLY A 132 23.14 6.39 15.49
C GLY A 132 22.32 7.03 14.36
N SER A 133 21.00 6.77 14.30
CA SER A 133 20.12 7.27 13.24
C SER A 133 19.06 8.23 13.76
N ASN A 134 18.94 9.39 13.11
CA ASN A 134 17.86 10.36 13.34
C ASN A 134 16.55 10.00 12.60
N LYS A 135 16.53 8.87 11.88
CA LYS A 135 15.31 8.40 11.21
C LYS A 135 14.28 7.98 12.24
N ARG A 136 13.01 8.22 11.93
CA ARG A 136 11.86 7.92 12.78
C ARG A 136 10.96 6.93 12.05
N PRO A 137 11.20 5.61 12.20
CA PRO A 137 10.28 4.62 11.67
C PRO A 137 8.90 4.75 12.32
N ASP A 138 7.85 4.34 11.60
CA ASP A 138 6.48 4.53 12.08
C ASP A 138 6.20 3.74 13.36
N LEU A 139 6.62 2.48 13.39
CA LEU A 139 6.46 1.57 14.52
C LEU A 139 7.75 0.77 14.75
N VAL A 140 8.19 0.70 16.01
CA VAL A 140 9.39 -0.05 16.41
C VAL A 140 9.11 -0.91 17.62
N VAL A 141 9.43 -2.19 17.50
CA VAL A 141 9.47 -3.15 18.61
C VAL A 141 10.92 -3.49 18.89
N VAL A 142 11.34 -3.33 20.13
CA VAL A 142 12.66 -3.77 20.61
C VAL A 142 12.43 -4.98 21.50
N ASP A 143 13.04 -6.10 21.15
CA ASP A 143 13.07 -7.32 21.94
C ASP A 143 14.48 -7.47 22.51
N GLU A 144 14.62 -7.14 23.80
CA GLU A 144 15.92 -7.19 24.48
C GLU A 144 16.37 -8.63 24.74
N GLU A 145 15.44 -9.54 25.01
CA GLU A 145 15.73 -10.96 25.27
C GLU A 145 16.25 -11.62 23.99
N ALA A 146 15.57 -11.41 22.87
CA ALA A 146 15.99 -11.92 21.56
C ALA A 146 17.08 -11.05 20.89
N ARG A 147 17.47 -9.92 21.51
CA ARG A 147 18.40 -8.91 20.95
C ARG A 147 18.03 -8.46 19.53
N SER A 148 16.73 -8.37 19.25
CA SER A 148 16.21 -8.04 17.92
C SER A 148 15.42 -6.73 17.93
N VAL A 149 15.37 -6.08 16.78
CA VAL A 149 14.56 -4.87 16.56
C VAL A 149 13.72 -5.09 15.33
N ILE A 150 12.41 -4.84 15.43
CA ILE A 150 11.49 -4.90 14.30
C ILE A 150 11.07 -3.48 13.96
N LEU A 151 11.36 -3.06 12.74
CA LEU A 151 10.96 -1.78 12.18
C LEU A 151 9.80 -2.00 11.21
N LEU A 152 8.71 -1.28 11.38
CA LEU A 152 7.58 -1.29 10.46
C LEU A 152 7.30 0.14 10.01
N ASP A 153 7.37 0.36 8.71
CA ASP A 153 6.94 1.58 8.05
C ASP A 153 5.66 1.30 7.25
N VAL A 154 4.67 2.17 7.41
CA VAL A 154 3.37 2.10 6.76
C VAL A 154 3.45 2.79 5.41
N ALA A 155 3.16 2.05 4.35
CA ALA A 155 3.08 2.59 3.00
C ALA A 155 1.65 2.54 2.48
N ILE A 156 1.04 3.71 2.23
CA ILE A 156 -0.28 3.80 1.58
C ILE A 156 -0.08 4.03 0.09
N VAL A 157 -0.13 2.96 -0.69
CA VAL A 157 0.16 3.00 -2.13
C VAL A 157 -1.10 2.79 -2.98
N PHE A 158 -1.12 3.35 -4.19
CA PHE A 158 -2.22 3.13 -5.14
C PHE A 158 -2.08 1.76 -5.82
N GLU A 159 -3.17 1.02 -5.99
CA GLU A 159 -3.20 -0.35 -6.52
C GLU A 159 -2.93 -0.42 -8.04
N ASN A 160 -1.69 -0.12 -8.42
CA ASN A 160 -1.23 -0.06 -9.82
C ASN A 160 0.21 -0.58 -9.94
N PHE A 161 0.62 -1.43 -8.98
CA PHE A 161 2.00 -1.92 -8.88
C PHE A 161 2.14 -3.27 -9.58
N THR A 162 3.18 -3.38 -10.41
CA THR A 162 3.82 -4.66 -10.68
C THR A 162 4.52 -5.14 -9.40
N PHE A 163 4.50 -6.45 -9.16
CA PHE A 163 4.92 -7.18 -7.94
C PHE A 163 6.27 -6.75 -7.30
N SER A 164 7.16 -6.08 -8.03
CA SER A 164 8.50 -5.69 -7.57
C SER A 164 8.57 -4.70 -6.40
N ALA A 165 7.48 -4.01 -6.05
CA ALA A 165 7.49 -3.00 -4.97
C ALA A 165 7.18 -3.56 -3.57
N VAL A 166 6.56 -4.74 -3.46
CA VAL A 166 6.21 -5.36 -2.15
C VAL A 166 7.47 -5.79 -1.39
N ASN A 167 8.57 -6.05 -2.09
CA ASN A 167 9.88 -6.38 -1.48
C ASN A 167 10.68 -5.18 -0.95
N ARG A 168 10.10 -3.96 -0.89
CA ARG A 168 10.80 -2.77 -0.36
C ARG A 168 10.57 -2.51 1.13
N SER A 169 9.73 -3.29 1.80
CA SER A 169 9.68 -3.29 3.26
C SER A 169 10.95 -3.95 3.79
N LYS A 170 11.97 -3.14 4.07
CA LYS A 170 13.23 -3.61 4.66
C LYS A 170 12.96 -4.04 6.10
N MET A 171 12.73 -5.34 6.32
CA MET A 171 12.80 -5.92 7.64
C MET A 171 14.28 -6.03 8.02
N LEU A 172 14.78 -5.08 8.80
CA LEU A 172 16.11 -5.16 9.39
C LEU A 172 16.00 -6.00 10.66
N VAL A 173 16.33 -7.29 10.58
CA VAL A 173 16.50 -8.15 11.74
C VAL A 173 17.97 -8.09 12.16
N ARG A 174 18.21 -7.72 13.42
CA ARG A 174 19.53 -7.82 14.04
C ARG A 174 19.68 -9.23 14.60
N GLU A 175 20.60 -10.01 14.05
CA GLU A 175 21.03 -11.28 14.63
C GLU A 175 22.55 -11.16 14.83
N SER A 176 22.98 -11.15 16.09
CA SER A 176 24.39 -11.31 16.49
C SER A 176 25.39 -10.42 15.73
N SER A 177 25.41 -9.12 16.03
CA SER A 177 26.44 -8.15 15.59
C SER A 177 26.63 -7.97 14.07
N VAL A 178 25.80 -8.61 13.23
CA VAL A 178 25.86 -8.51 11.77
C VAL A 178 24.48 -8.13 11.24
N TRP A 179 24.42 -7.02 10.51
CA TRP A 179 23.21 -6.61 9.79
C TRP A 179 23.01 -7.53 8.58
N ARG A 180 22.06 -8.48 8.65
CA ARG A 180 21.63 -9.25 7.48
C ARG A 180 20.36 -8.64 6.90
N LEU A 181 20.47 -8.11 5.68
CA LEU A 181 19.33 -7.79 4.83
C LEU A 181 18.76 -9.11 4.30
N PHE A 182 17.62 -9.55 4.81
CA PHE A 182 16.84 -10.59 4.13
C PHE A 182 15.97 -9.93 3.06
N GLY A 183 16.39 -10.08 1.80
CA GLY A 183 15.66 -9.60 0.63
C GLY A 183 16.56 -9.06 -0.47
N GLY A 184 17.00 -9.94 -1.38
CA GLY A 184 17.48 -9.56 -2.72
C GLY A 184 18.95 -9.19 -2.84
N THR A 185 19.71 -10.07 -3.49
CA THR A 185 21.09 -9.89 -3.95
C THR A 185 21.21 -8.67 -4.86
N ILE A 186 21.90 -7.61 -4.41
CA ILE A 186 22.42 -6.59 -5.31
C ILE A 186 23.78 -7.07 -5.78
N LYS A 187 23.86 -7.53 -7.05
CA LYS A 187 25.14 -7.68 -7.75
C LYS A 187 25.82 -6.31 -7.75
N ARG A 188 27.01 -6.21 -7.15
CA ARG A 188 27.93 -5.11 -7.42
C ARG A 188 28.38 -5.26 -8.89
N SER A 189 28.04 -4.31 -9.75
CA SER A 189 28.86 -4.07 -10.94
C SER A 189 30.14 -3.38 -10.46
N GLN A 190 31.26 -3.83 -11.05
CA GLN A 190 32.56 -3.19 -10.95
C GLN A 190 32.49 -1.74 -11.47
#